data_AF-A0A653RJK9-F1
#
_entry.id   AF-A0A653RJK9-F1
#
_cell.length_a   1.000
_cell.length_b   1.000
_cell.length_c   1.000
_cell.angle_alpha   90.00
_cell.angle_beta   90.00
_cell.angle_gamma   90.00
#
_symmetry.space_group_name_H-M   'P 1'
#
loop_
_entity.id
_entity.type
_entity.pdbx_description
1 polymer ?
#
loop_
_entity_poly.entity_id
_entity_poly.type
_entity_poly.pdbx_seq_one_letter_code
_entity_poly.pdbx_strand_id
1 'polypeptide(L)'
;MECAFIIVGLFFNSILVSRNICAIVHIYDCCKTFAFLIKPSLIWKTRIFLHLNEIVSKMEHCSLNCRPKHKSYPMKYQIISKALLLFLIISVLSCDSEDTLESPELSLSEKLIGEWTLTNYYSDLYFHAREEGRIEKIVPEETDYGIEFTSNQNEIILSGFLRYTWDEYEIADGEKVITYQATNFMDSEHGEGYHTGNWKIENDLLICTDVSSQEGIEYSTISSIEFSGDNLKLTLENSQFGTHLEGETIIEYIRK
;
A
#
# COMPACT_ATOMS: atom_id res chain seq x y z
N MET A 1 -15.84 -1.78 15.82
CA MET A 1 -16.91 -1.36 14.88
C MET A 1 -18.30 -1.42 15.54
N GLU A 2 -18.55 -2.35 16.46
CA GLU A 2 -19.85 -2.54 17.12
C GLU A 2 -20.27 -1.39 18.06
N CYS A 3 -19.31 -0.68 18.69
CA CYS A 3 -19.63 0.44 19.61
C CYS A 3 -20.27 1.65 18.92
N ALA A 4 -19.93 1.91 17.64
CA ALA A 4 -20.45 3.07 16.91
C ALA A 4 -21.95 2.94 16.57
N PHE A 5 -22.40 1.72 16.28
CA PHE A 5 -23.81 1.45 15.95
C PHE A 5 -24.75 1.58 17.16
N ILE A 6 -24.26 1.25 18.36
CA ILE A 6 -25.05 1.35 19.59
C ILE A 6 -25.29 2.83 19.97
N ILE A 7 -24.30 3.71 19.78
CA ILE A 7 -24.42 5.14 20.10
C ILE A 7 -25.41 5.83 19.16
N VAL A 8 -25.38 5.53 17.86
CA VAL A 8 -26.36 6.08 16.89
C VAL A 8 -27.78 5.59 17.22
N GLY A 9 -27.95 4.31 17.57
CA GLY A 9 -29.24 3.75 17.96
C GLY A 9 -29.85 4.41 19.20
N LEU A 10 -29.04 4.70 20.22
CA LEU A 10 -29.49 5.38 21.45
C LEU A 10 -29.82 6.86 21.21
N PHE A 11 -29.10 7.53 20.32
CA PHE A 11 -29.35 8.93 19.96
C PHE A 11 -30.71 9.09 19.24
N PHE A 12 -31.01 8.21 18.28
CA PHE A 12 -32.30 8.21 17.57
C PHE A 12 -33.49 7.95 18.50
N ASN A 13 -33.34 7.05 19.47
CA ASN A 13 -34.41 6.73 20.41
C ASN A 13 -34.74 7.92 21.35
N SER A 14 -33.73 8.72 21.72
CA SER A 14 -33.93 9.91 22.54
C SER A 14 -34.61 11.07 21.79
N ILE A 15 -34.34 11.20 20.48
CA ILE A 15 -34.90 12.25 19.62
C ILE A 15 -36.37 11.96 19.28
N LEU A 16 -36.72 10.70 19.05
CA LEU A 16 -38.11 10.25 18.79
C LEU A 16 -39.09 10.58 19.92
N VAL A 17 -38.59 10.72 21.16
CA VAL A 17 -39.40 11.13 22.32
C VAL A 17 -39.65 12.64 22.35
N SER A 18 -38.85 13.44 21.65
CA SER A 18 -39.08 14.89 21.50
C SER A 18 -39.91 15.17 20.25
N ARG A 19 -41.14 15.66 20.40
CA ARG A 19 -42.10 15.94 19.30
C ARG A 19 -41.70 17.14 18.41
N ASN A 20 -40.43 17.33 18.09
CA ASN A 20 -39.94 18.41 17.23
C ASN A 20 -39.54 17.87 15.85
N ILE A 21 -40.52 17.80 14.96
CA ILE A 21 -40.37 17.27 13.58
C ILE A 21 -39.30 18.02 12.78
N CYS A 22 -39.10 19.32 13.00
CA CYS A 22 -38.04 20.09 12.32
C CYS A 22 -36.61 19.65 12.68
N ALA A 23 -36.37 19.17 13.90
CA ALA A 23 -35.05 18.70 14.29
C ALA A 23 -34.73 17.32 13.69
N ILE A 24 -35.76 16.49 13.51
CA ILE A 24 -35.64 15.12 12.97
C ILE A 24 -35.20 15.14 11.51
N VAL A 25 -35.75 16.07 10.70
CA VAL A 25 -35.40 16.17 9.27
C VAL A 25 -33.94 16.59 9.06
N HIS A 26 -33.44 17.56 9.83
CA HIS A 26 -32.04 17.98 9.72
C HIS A 26 -31.05 16.93 10.21
N ILE A 27 -31.40 16.16 11.24
CA ILE A 27 -30.55 15.08 11.76
C ILE A 27 -30.52 13.91 10.77
N TYR A 28 -31.63 13.61 10.10
CA TYR A 28 -31.69 12.55 9.09
C TYR A 28 -30.76 12.85 7.89
N ASP A 29 -30.73 14.08 7.38
CA ASP A 29 -29.79 14.49 6.33
C ASP A 29 -28.33 14.49 6.81
N CYS A 30 -28.09 14.83 8.08
CA CYS A 30 -26.75 14.76 8.67
C CYS A 30 -26.25 13.31 8.81
N CYS A 31 -27.12 12.37 9.19
CA CYS A 31 -26.81 10.94 9.31
C CYS A 31 -26.60 10.26 7.95
N LYS A 32 -27.31 10.71 6.91
CA LYS A 32 -27.12 10.22 5.53
C LYS A 32 -25.71 10.51 4.99
N THR A 33 -25.12 11.62 5.43
CA THR A 33 -23.74 12.01 5.10
C THR A 33 -22.71 11.19 5.91
N PHE A 34 -23.09 10.71 7.09
CA PHE A 34 -22.22 9.96 8.00
C PHE A 34 -22.08 8.46 7.65
N ALA A 35 -23.04 7.89 6.92
CA ALA A 35 -23.10 6.46 6.62
C ALA A 35 -22.13 5.97 5.53
N PHE A 36 -21.30 6.85 4.95
CA PHE A 36 -20.49 6.53 3.76
C PHE A 36 -18.97 6.40 4.01
N LEU A 37 -18.49 6.33 5.25
CA LEU A 37 -17.06 6.43 5.54
C LEU A 37 -16.56 5.28 6.43
N ILE A 38 -15.85 4.33 5.82
CA ILE A 38 -15.13 3.24 6.49
C ILE A 38 -13.62 3.53 6.38
N LYS A 39 -12.95 3.48 7.55
CA LYS A 39 -11.52 3.70 7.91
C LYS A 39 -11.03 5.16 7.92
N PRO A 40 -10.82 5.79 9.09
CA PRO A 40 -10.26 7.13 9.18
C PRO A 40 -8.73 7.10 9.40
N SER A 41 -7.99 7.88 8.60
CA SER A 41 -6.63 8.31 8.94
C SER A 41 -6.65 9.48 9.93
N LEU A 42 -5.52 9.81 10.56
CA LEU A 42 -5.40 10.87 11.59
C LEU A 42 -5.96 12.24 11.14
N ILE A 43 -5.85 12.55 9.84
CA ILE A 43 -6.35 13.78 9.20
C ILE A 43 -7.90 13.87 9.27
N TRP A 44 -8.59 12.73 9.33
CA TRP A 44 -10.05 12.68 9.41
C TRP A 44 -10.58 12.96 10.82
N LYS A 45 -9.85 12.59 11.87
CA LYS A 45 -10.23 12.91 13.27
C LYS A 45 -10.37 14.44 13.44
N THR A 46 -9.46 15.20 12.85
CA THR A 46 -9.46 16.68 12.88
C THR A 46 -10.61 17.27 12.07
N ARG A 47 -10.94 16.71 10.91
CA ARG A 47 -12.08 17.17 10.08
C ARG A 47 -13.43 16.87 10.71
N ILE A 48 -13.60 15.71 11.33
CA ILE A 48 -14.82 15.36 12.08
C ILE A 48 -14.98 16.33 13.26
N PHE A 49 -13.90 16.62 13.98
CA PHE A 49 -13.93 17.58 15.09
C PHE A 49 -14.32 19.00 14.64
N LEU A 50 -13.80 19.46 13.50
CA LEU A 50 -14.15 20.76 12.92
C LEU A 50 -15.63 20.83 12.49
N HIS A 51 -16.15 19.79 11.84
CA HIS A 51 -17.57 19.76 11.45
C HIS A 51 -18.51 19.64 12.65
N LEU A 52 -18.13 18.90 13.69
CA LEU A 52 -18.92 18.84 14.93
C LEU A 52 -18.98 20.22 15.60
N ASN A 53 -17.89 20.97 15.64
CA ASN A 53 -17.90 22.35 16.15
C ASN A 53 -18.76 23.29 15.31
N GLU A 54 -18.76 23.12 13.98
CA GLU A 54 -19.63 23.91 13.09
C GLU A 54 -21.12 23.60 13.31
N ILE A 55 -21.46 22.33 13.51
CA ILE A 55 -22.84 21.90 13.84
C ILE A 55 -23.27 22.45 15.19
N VAL A 56 -22.42 22.36 16.22
CA VAL A 56 -22.70 22.92 17.56
C VAL A 56 -22.92 24.44 17.47
N SER A 57 -22.06 25.15 16.73
CA SER A 57 -22.19 26.59 16.50
C SER A 57 -23.50 26.96 15.79
N LYS A 58 -23.91 26.21 14.76
CA LYS A 58 -25.20 26.42 14.07
C LYS A 58 -26.39 26.12 14.98
N MET A 59 -26.29 25.14 15.87
CA MET A 59 -27.34 24.85 16.86
C MET A 59 -27.46 25.97 17.91
N GLU A 60 -26.35 26.54 18.38
CA GLU A 60 -26.36 27.70 19.27
C GLU A 60 -26.96 28.94 18.59
N HIS A 61 -26.63 29.18 17.32
CA HIS A 61 -27.17 30.30 16.56
C HIS A 61 -28.68 30.16 16.30
N CYS A 62 -29.19 28.95 16.02
CA CYS A 62 -30.62 28.69 15.89
C CYS A 62 -31.36 28.84 17.23
N SER A 63 -30.75 28.44 18.35
CA SER A 63 -31.30 28.62 19.70
C SER A 63 -31.48 30.10 20.06
N LEU A 64 -30.56 30.97 19.65
CA LEU A 64 -30.62 32.41 19.93
C LEU A 64 -31.72 33.15 19.14
N ASN A 65 -32.04 32.69 17.93
CA ASN A 65 -33.05 33.32 17.07
C ASN A 65 -34.46 32.75 17.25
N CYS A 66 -34.59 31.55 17.82
CA CYS A 66 -35.87 30.98 18.23
C CYS A 66 -36.16 31.31 19.70
N ARG A 67 -36.38 32.59 20.04
CA ARG A 67 -36.94 32.98 21.35
C ARG A 67 -38.47 32.89 21.32
N PRO A 68 -39.11 31.84 21.84
CA PRO A 68 -40.52 31.95 22.21
C PRO A 68 -40.63 32.94 23.36
N LYS A 69 -41.65 33.82 23.30
CA LYS A 69 -42.02 34.70 24.42
C LYS A 69 -42.28 33.83 25.66
N HIS A 70 -41.37 33.95 26.63
CA HIS A 70 -41.48 33.58 28.05
C HIS A 70 -42.36 32.38 28.39
N LYS A 71 -41.76 31.19 28.49
CA LYS A 71 -41.97 30.29 29.65
C LYS A 71 -40.63 29.68 30.02
N SER A 72 -40.18 29.95 31.25
CA SER A 72 -38.96 29.37 31.80
C SER A 72 -39.09 27.85 31.80
N TYR A 73 -38.27 27.17 31.02
CA TYR A 73 -38.20 25.71 31.10
C TYR A 73 -37.72 25.33 32.51
N PRO A 74 -38.34 24.32 33.15
CA PRO A 74 -37.96 23.93 34.50
C PRO A 74 -36.50 23.46 34.50
N MET A 75 -35.73 23.97 35.48
CA MET A 75 -34.28 23.85 35.63
C MET A 75 -33.71 22.41 35.47
N LYS A 76 -34.57 21.39 35.61
CA LYS A 76 -34.24 19.96 35.45
C LYS A 76 -33.74 19.58 34.05
N TYR A 77 -34.22 20.22 32.98
CA TYR A 77 -33.82 19.85 31.61
C TYR A 77 -32.40 20.29 31.22
N GLN A 78 -31.90 21.40 31.80
CA GLN A 78 -30.54 21.87 31.53
C GLN A 78 -29.46 20.96 32.12
N ILE A 79 -29.75 20.32 33.27
CA ILE A 79 -28.81 19.40 33.93
C ILE A 79 -28.69 18.09 33.12
N ILE A 80 -29.80 17.58 32.60
CA ILE A 80 -29.82 16.33 31.82
C ILE A 80 -29.05 16.48 30.50
N SER A 81 -29.19 17.61 29.79
CA SER A 81 -28.47 17.85 28.53
C SER A 81 -26.95 17.94 28.72
N LYS A 82 -26.49 18.59 29.80
CA LYS A 82 -25.05 18.67 30.12
C LYS A 82 -24.47 17.32 30.55
N ALA A 83 -25.23 16.53 31.31
CA ALA A 83 -24.81 15.19 31.69
C ALA A 83 -24.69 14.26 30.47
N LEU A 84 -25.60 14.37 29.50
CA LEU A 84 -25.58 13.56 28.28
C LEU A 84 -24.39 13.92 27.37
N LEU A 85 -24.09 15.22 27.23
CA LEU A 85 -22.90 15.69 26.50
C LEU A 85 -21.60 15.20 27.16
N LEU A 86 -21.52 15.28 28.49
CA LEU A 86 -20.37 14.80 29.25
C LEU A 86 -20.18 13.28 29.10
N PHE A 87 -21.28 12.52 29.14
CA PHE A 87 -21.24 11.07 28.93
C PHE A 87 -20.78 10.72 27.52
N LEU A 88 -21.21 11.48 26.51
CA LEU A 88 -20.79 11.29 25.13
C LEU A 88 -19.29 11.57 24.98
N ILE A 89 -18.76 12.65 25.58
CA ILE A 89 -17.32 12.95 25.58
C ILE A 89 -16.51 11.85 26.26
N ILE A 90 -16.96 11.35 27.42
CA ILE A 90 -16.30 10.23 28.11
C ILE A 90 -16.34 8.96 27.25
N SER A 91 -17.42 8.72 26.51
CA SER A 91 -17.55 7.57 25.61
C SER A 91 -16.58 7.64 24.42
N VAL A 92 -16.27 8.84 23.91
CA VAL A 92 -15.25 9.01 22.84
C VAL A 92 -13.84 8.86 23.40
N LEU A 93 -13.60 9.25 24.66
CA LEU A 93 -12.29 9.15 25.31
C LEU A 93 -11.98 7.75 25.90
N SER A 94 -12.99 6.93 26.20
CA SER A 94 -12.80 5.56 26.68
C SER A 94 -12.53 4.54 25.55
N CYS A 95 -12.35 5.00 24.31
CA CYS A 95 -12.00 4.15 23.17
C CYS A 95 -10.50 4.21 22.86
N ASP A 96 -9.65 4.26 23.88
CA ASP A 96 -8.19 4.32 23.76
C ASP A 96 -7.53 3.24 24.64
N SER A 97 -8.07 2.02 24.59
CA SER A 97 -7.26 0.82 24.81
C SER A 97 -7.02 0.21 23.45
N GLU A 98 -6.04 0.78 22.75
CA GLU A 98 -5.31 0.08 21.70
C GLU A 98 -4.57 -1.09 22.36
N ASP A 99 -5.30 -2.14 22.73
CA ASP A 99 -4.77 -3.49 22.65
C ASP A 99 -4.64 -3.79 21.15
N THR A 100 -3.68 -3.11 20.52
CA THR A 100 -3.17 -3.47 19.22
C THR A 100 -2.49 -4.80 19.45
N LEU A 101 -3.25 -5.87 19.24
CA LEU A 101 -2.68 -7.14 18.81
C LEU A 101 -1.93 -6.82 17.51
N GLU A 102 -0.72 -6.28 17.65
CA GLU A 102 0.25 -6.24 16.58
C GLU A 102 0.40 -7.70 16.16
N SER A 103 -0.24 -8.05 15.05
CA SER A 103 0.14 -9.25 14.31
C SER A 103 1.66 -9.16 14.19
N PRO A 104 2.41 -10.18 14.60
CA PRO A 104 3.86 -10.13 14.54
C PRO A 104 4.24 -9.72 13.13
N GLU A 105 4.98 -8.62 13.01
CA GLU A 105 5.46 -8.17 11.71
C GLU A 105 6.40 -9.26 11.19
N LEU A 106 5.99 -9.91 10.11
CA LEU A 106 6.79 -10.95 9.47
C LEU A 106 8.16 -10.37 9.08
N SER A 107 9.21 -11.17 9.27
CA SER A 107 10.54 -10.83 8.75
C SER A 107 10.53 -10.71 7.22
N LEU A 108 11.52 -10.03 6.63
CA LEU A 108 11.64 -9.92 5.17
C LEU A 108 11.70 -11.29 4.47
N SER A 109 12.41 -12.25 5.08
CA SER A 109 12.48 -13.62 4.57
C SER A 109 11.10 -14.29 4.56
N GLU A 110 10.32 -14.16 5.64
CA GLU A 110 8.96 -14.68 5.71
C GLU A 110 8.01 -13.97 4.74
N LYS A 111 8.19 -12.67 4.50
CA LYS A 111 7.43 -11.89 3.51
C LYS A 111 7.76 -12.28 2.06
N LEU A 112 8.97 -12.76 1.77
CA LEU A 112 9.36 -13.22 0.43
C LEU A 112 8.82 -14.60 0.11
N ILE A 113 8.70 -15.49 1.09
CA ILE A 113 8.25 -16.88 0.85
C ILE A 113 6.89 -16.90 0.14
N GLY A 114 6.82 -17.70 -0.93
CA GLY A 114 5.64 -17.89 -1.77
C GLY A 114 5.94 -17.75 -3.27
N GLU A 115 4.89 -17.95 -4.07
CA GLU A 115 4.91 -17.84 -5.53
C GLU A 115 4.65 -16.38 -5.98
N TRP A 116 5.41 -15.94 -6.97
CA TRP A 116 5.39 -14.59 -7.52
C TRP A 116 5.39 -14.64 -9.05
N THR A 117 4.49 -13.89 -9.68
CA THR A 117 4.39 -13.77 -11.13
C THR A 117 4.97 -12.44 -11.60
N LEU A 118 5.80 -12.47 -12.62
CA LEU A 118 6.40 -11.28 -13.20
C LEU A 118 5.33 -10.39 -13.82
N THR A 119 5.38 -9.10 -13.49
CA THR A 119 4.45 -8.08 -14.02
C THR A 119 5.16 -7.01 -14.82
N ASN A 120 6.43 -6.75 -14.51
CA ASN A 120 7.23 -5.75 -15.20
C ASN A 120 8.71 -6.12 -15.15
N TYR A 121 9.42 -5.79 -16.22
CA TYR A 121 10.86 -5.90 -16.31
C TYR A 121 11.40 -4.73 -17.14
N TYR A 122 12.37 -4.04 -16.57
CA TYR A 122 13.06 -2.93 -17.20
C TYR A 122 14.54 -2.98 -16.86
N SER A 123 15.39 -2.77 -17.86
CA SER A 123 16.83 -2.65 -17.68
C SER A 123 17.36 -1.55 -18.58
N ASP A 124 18.23 -0.68 -18.07
CA ASP A 124 18.96 0.32 -18.85
C ASP A 124 20.43 0.33 -18.41
N LEU A 125 21.25 -0.39 -19.17
CA LEU A 125 22.67 -0.64 -18.87
C LEU A 125 23.58 0.13 -19.82
N TYR A 126 24.67 0.68 -19.30
CA TYR A 126 25.71 1.36 -20.09
C TYR A 126 26.95 0.47 -20.24
N PHE A 127 27.52 0.43 -21.44
CA PHE A 127 28.71 -0.40 -21.73
C PHE A 127 29.97 0.41 -22.11
N HIS A 128 29.83 1.66 -22.55
CA HIS A 128 30.96 2.55 -22.84
C HIS A 128 30.80 3.91 -22.14
N ALA A 129 31.33 4.09 -20.93
CA ALA A 129 31.40 5.38 -20.22
C ALA A 129 30.14 6.30 -20.32
N ARG A 130 28.95 5.70 -20.39
CA ARG A 130 27.64 6.35 -20.61
C ARG A 130 27.38 6.94 -22.00
N GLU A 131 28.16 6.57 -22.99
CA GLU A 131 28.01 6.93 -24.41
C GLU A 131 27.20 5.87 -25.17
N GLU A 132 27.26 4.62 -24.76
CA GLU A 132 26.49 3.54 -25.39
C GLU A 132 25.86 2.65 -24.32
N GLY A 133 24.65 2.15 -24.61
CA GLY A 133 23.87 1.37 -23.66
C GLY A 133 22.82 0.45 -24.31
N ARG A 134 22.18 -0.37 -23.47
CA ARG A 134 21.13 -1.30 -23.84
C ARG A 134 19.92 -1.06 -22.95
N ILE A 135 18.75 -0.92 -23.58
CA ILE A 135 17.46 -0.89 -22.90
C ILE A 135 16.76 -2.22 -23.14
N GLU A 136 16.33 -2.90 -22.09
CA GLU A 136 15.54 -4.12 -22.18
C GLU A 136 14.14 -3.90 -21.61
N LYS A 137 13.13 -4.44 -22.30
CA LYS A 137 11.71 -4.31 -21.93
C LYS A 137 10.99 -5.63 -22.19
N ILE A 138 10.17 -6.04 -21.22
CA ILE A 138 9.28 -7.21 -21.37
C ILE A 138 8.31 -7.06 -22.55
N VAL A 139 7.94 -8.20 -23.13
CA VAL A 139 6.80 -8.35 -24.06
C VAL A 139 5.67 -9.04 -23.28
N PRO A 140 4.71 -8.27 -22.70
CA PRO A 140 3.75 -8.81 -21.74
C PRO A 140 2.84 -9.91 -22.31
N GLU A 141 2.49 -9.83 -23.59
CA GLU A 141 1.58 -10.78 -24.25
C GLU A 141 2.19 -12.19 -24.42
N GLU A 142 3.50 -12.29 -24.26
CA GLU A 142 4.28 -13.50 -24.48
C GLU A 142 5.16 -13.86 -23.28
N THR A 143 4.81 -13.35 -22.10
CA THR A 143 5.54 -13.60 -20.85
C THR A 143 4.61 -14.15 -19.78
N ASP A 144 5.01 -15.25 -19.16
CA ASP A 144 4.35 -15.88 -18.01
C ASP A 144 5.35 -16.30 -16.92
N TYR A 145 6.53 -15.66 -16.92
CA TYR A 145 7.62 -15.92 -16.00
C TYR A 145 7.22 -15.71 -14.53
N GLY A 146 7.72 -16.58 -13.64
CA GLY A 146 7.50 -16.49 -12.21
C GLY A 146 8.62 -17.12 -11.39
N ILE A 147 8.70 -16.70 -10.13
CA ILE A 147 9.67 -17.20 -9.14
C ILE A 147 8.94 -17.63 -7.87
N GLU A 148 9.45 -18.65 -7.19
CA GLU A 148 8.99 -19.07 -5.87
C GLU A 148 10.16 -19.07 -4.91
N PHE A 149 10.04 -18.28 -3.83
CA PHE A 149 10.98 -18.34 -2.72
C PHE A 149 10.52 -19.42 -1.74
N THR A 150 11.33 -20.46 -1.57
CA THR A 150 11.02 -21.55 -0.64
C THR A 150 11.80 -21.40 0.68
N SER A 151 11.21 -21.84 1.79
CA SER A 151 11.90 -21.90 3.09
C SER A 151 12.80 -23.13 3.25
N ASN A 152 12.64 -24.12 2.37
CA ASN A 152 13.42 -25.35 2.40
C ASN A 152 14.71 -25.14 1.58
N GLN A 153 15.86 -25.14 2.25
CA GLN A 153 17.18 -24.87 1.65
C GLN A 153 17.35 -23.46 1.06
N ASN A 154 16.37 -22.57 1.25
CA ASN A 154 16.32 -21.25 0.63
C ASN A 154 16.62 -21.31 -0.88
N GLU A 155 15.90 -22.17 -1.59
CA GLU A 155 16.02 -22.30 -3.03
C GLU A 155 14.96 -21.44 -3.74
N ILE A 156 15.32 -20.86 -4.88
CA ILE A 156 14.39 -20.23 -5.81
C ILE A 156 13.97 -21.24 -6.87
N ILE A 157 12.67 -21.48 -7.00
CA ILE A 157 12.10 -22.27 -8.10
C ILE A 157 11.62 -21.31 -9.18
N LEU A 158 12.01 -21.56 -10.43
CA LEU A 158 11.61 -20.78 -11.59
C LEU A 158 10.43 -21.43 -12.32
N SER A 159 9.62 -20.62 -12.99
CA SER A 159 8.52 -21.08 -13.85
C SER A 159 8.26 -20.15 -15.03
N GLY A 160 7.66 -20.68 -16.09
CA GLY A 160 7.26 -19.92 -17.27
C GLY A 160 8.43 -19.44 -18.13
N PHE A 161 8.15 -18.40 -18.92
CA PHE A 161 9.05 -17.87 -19.93
C PHE A 161 8.99 -16.35 -19.91
N LEU A 162 10.16 -15.70 -20.04
CA LEU A 162 10.29 -14.26 -20.17
C LEU A 162 10.73 -13.91 -21.59
N ARG A 163 9.86 -13.22 -22.34
CA ARG A 163 10.23 -12.58 -23.60
C ARG A 163 10.53 -11.11 -23.37
N TYR A 164 11.65 -10.63 -23.89
CA TYR A 164 11.98 -9.20 -23.85
C TYR A 164 12.55 -8.73 -25.19
N THR A 165 12.26 -7.48 -25.51
CA THR A 165 12.97 -6.71 -26.54
C THR A 165 14.19 -6.07 -25.90
N TRP A 166 15.27 -5.97 -26.66
CA TRP A 166 16.38 -5.10 -26.31
C TRP A 166 16.64 -4.08 -27.43
N ASP A 167 16.99 -2.86 -27.04
CA ASP A 167 17.41 -1.80 -27.93
C ASP A 167 18.82 -1.39 -27.52
N GLU A 168 19.78 -1.47 -28.43
CA GLU A 168 21.09 -0.84 -28.22
C GLU A 168 21.01 0.60 -28.70
N TYR A 169 21.65 1.50 -27.96
CA TYR A 169 21.64 2.91 -28.24
C TYR A 169 23.02 3.54 -28.04
N GLU A 170 23.23 4.65 -28.74
CA GLU A 170 24.34 5.58 -28.52
C GLU A 170 23.79 6.95 -28.10
N ILE A 171 24.61 7.74 -27.39
CA ILE A 171 24.33 9.13 -27.08
C ILE A 171 24.96 10.01 -28.15
N ALA A 172 24.18 10.35 -29.17
CA ALA A 172 24.58 11.28 -30.22
C ALA A 172 23.98 12.66 -29.94
N ASP A 173 24.84 13.69 -29.85
CA ASP A 173 24.43 15.08 -29.55
C ASP A 173 23.60 15.23 -28.26
N GLY A 174 23.80 14.35 -27.28
CA GLY A 174 23.07 14.34 -26.00
C GLY A 174 21.71 13.64 -26.07
N GLU A 175 21.34 13.03 -27.19
CA GLU A 175 20.11 12.26 -27.36
C GLU A 175 20.40 10.75 -27.49
N LYS A 176 19.50 9.92 -26.96
CA LYS A 176 19.55 8.47 -27.15
C LYS A 176 19.10 8.14 -28.58
N VAL A 177 19.99 7.61 -29.39
CA VAL A 177 19.73 7.13 -30.75
C VAL A 177 19.81 5.62 -30.77
N ILE A 178 18.71 4.95 -31.14
CA ILE A 178 18.67 3.48 -31.23
C ILE A 178 19.48 3.02 -32.46
N THR A 179 20.47 2.17 -32.23
CA THR A 179 21.39 1.66 -33.26
C THR A 179 21.09 0.22 -33.65
N TYR A 180 20.50 -0.57 -32.74
CA TYR A 180 20.12 -1.96 -32.97
C TYR A 180 18.89 -2.34 -32.15
N GLN A 181 18.07 -3.24 -32.68
CA GLN A 181 16.90 -3.78 -31.99
C GLN A 181 16.84 -5.29 -32.21
N ALA A 182 16.54 -6.03 -31.15
CA ALA A 182 16.24 -7.45 -31.25
C ALA A 182 15.30 -7.92 -30.13
N THR A 183 14.97 -9.20 -30.19
CA THR A 183 14.22 -9.88 -29.14
C THR A 183 15.04 -11.04 -28.61
N ASN A 184 14.99 -11.24 -27.30
CA ASN A 184 15.59 -12.38 -26.64
C ASN A 184 14.57 -13.01 -25.67
N PHE A 185 14.95 -14.15 -25.11
CA PHE A 185 14.13 -14.86 -24.15
C PHE A 185 14.95 -15.46 -23.02
N MET A 186 14.29 -15.72 -21.90
CA MET A 186 14.78 -16.55 -20.81
C MET A 186 13.77 -17.66 -20.53
N ASP A 187 14.26 -18.88 -20.43
CA ASP A 187 13.46 -20.06 -20.19
C ASP A 187 13.77 -20.67 -18.81
N SER A 188 12.75 -20.71 -17.95
CA SER A 188 12.86 -21.29 -16.62
C SER A 188 13.16 -22.79 -16.66
N GLU A 189 12.74 -23.53 -17.69
CA GLU A 189 13.05 -24.96 -17.84
C GLU A 189 14.55 -25.21 -18.05
N HIS A 190 15.26 -24.19 -18.54
CA HIS A 190 16.71 -24.19 -18.72
C HIS A 190 17.45 -23.58 -17.51
N GLY A 191 16.73 -23.18 -16.46
CA GLY A 191 17.31 -22.54 -15.27
C GLY A 191 17.71 -21.09 -15.48
N GLU A 192 17.16 -20.42 -16.51
CA GLU A 192 17.55 -19.06 -16.85
C GLU A 192 16.74 -18.01 -16.06
N GLY A 193 17.45 -17.03 -15.50
CA GLY A 193 16.83 -15.94 -14.75
C GLY A 193 17.84 -14.93 -14.21
N TYR A 194 17.33 -13.82 -13.67
CA TYR A 194 18.14 -12.82 -12.94
C TYR A 194 18.28 -13.17 -11.45
N HIS A 195 17.31 -13.91 -10.90
CA HIS A 195 17.29 -14.37 -9.51
C HIS A 195 17.12 -15.88 -9.52
N THR A 196 18.24 -16.61 -9.43
CA THR A 196 18.29 -18.07 -9.48
C THR A 196 19.08 -18.63 -8.31
N GLY A 197 18.98 -19.95 -8.10
CA GLY A 197 19.77 -20.66 -7.11
C GLY A 197 19.33 -20.44 -5.66
N ASN A 198 20.30 -20.40 -4.76
CA ASN A 198 20.07 -20.23 -3.33
C ASN A 198 19.88 -18.75 -3.00
N TRP A 199 19.06 -18.44 -1.99
CA TRP A 199 18.82 -17.07 -1.56
C TRP A 199 19.00 -16.87 -0.05
N LYS A 200 19.30 -15.63 0.32
CA LYS A 200 19.30 -15.18 1.73
C LYS A 200 19.03 -13.69 1.81
N ILE A 201 18.63 -13.24 3.00
CA ILE A 201 18.57 -11.82 3.34
C ILE A 201 19.78 -11.45 4.19
N GLU A 202 20.51 -10.42 3.79
CA GLU A 202 21.63 -9.86 4.54
C GLU A 202 21.59 -8.34 4.45
N ASN A 203 21.54 -7.66 5.61
CA ASN A 203 21.41 -6.19 5.68
C ASN A 203 20.26 -5.62 4.83
N ASP A 204 19.09 -6.26 4.90
CA ASP A 204 17.88 -5.92 4.12
C ASP A 204 18.02 -6.06 2.58
N LEU A 205 19.08 -6.70 2.10
CA LEU A 205 19.29 -7.02 0.69
C LEU A 205 18.99 -8.50 0.42
N LEU A 206 18.39 -8.77 -0.73
CA LEU A 206 18.29 -10.10 -1.30
C LEU A 206 19.62 -10.45 -1.95
N ILE A 207 20.23 -11.55 -1.50
CA ILE A 207 21.41 -12.13 -2.14
C ILE A 207 21.00 -13.48 -2.71
N CYS A 208 21.08 -13.62 -4.02
CA CYS A 208 20.91 -14.91 -4.70
C CYS A 208 22.29 -15.40 -5.17
N THR A 209 22.61 -16.67 -4.92
CA THR A 209 23.85 -17.30 -5.36
C THR A 209 23.55 -18.55 -6.18
N ASP A 210 24.22 -18.64 -7.32
CA ASP A 210 24.04 -19.76 -8.24
C ASP A 210 25.40 -20.14 -8.84
N VAL A 211 25.55 -21.39 -9.24
CA VAL A 211 26.79 -21.93 -9.79
C VAL A 211 26.57 -22.16 -11.27
N SER A 212 27.26 -21.38 -12.10
CA SER A 212 27.22 -21.58 -13.55
C SER A 212 27.63 -23.01 -13.88
N SER A 213 26.71 -23.76 -14.49
CA SER A 213 26.88 -25.17 -14.84
C SER A 213 28.03 -25.43 -15.82
N GLN A 214 28.48 -24.41 -16.55
CA GLN A 214 29.52 -24.55 -17.58
C GLN A 214 30.94 -24.39 -17.04
N GLU A 215 31.15 -23.63 -15.96
CA GLU A 215 32.49 -23.32 -15.45
C GLU A 215 32.66 -23.56 -13.94
N GLY A 216 31.59 -23.91 -13.23
CA GLY A 216 31.61 -24.07 -11.77
C GLY A 216 31.90 -22.77 -11.03
N ILE A 217 31.77 -21.63 -11.71
CA ILE A 217 31.94 -20.30 -11.13
C ILE A 217 30.65 -19.93 -10.42
N GLU A 218 30.75 -19.70 -9.12
CA GLU A 218 29.68 -19.12 -8.33
C GLU A 218 29.55 -17.64 -8.69
N TYR A 219 28.33 -17.23 -9.03
CA TYR A 219 27.97 -15.83 -9.19
C TYR A 219 26.89 -15.47 -8.19
N SER A 220 26.79 -14.18 -7.89
CA SER A 220 25.80 -13.67 -6.95
C SER A 220 25.11 -12.44 -7.52
N THR A 221 23.79 -12.41 -7.43
CA THR A 221 22.99 -11.22 -7.69
C THR A 221 22.55 -10.62 -6.35
N ILE A 222 22.62 -9.29 -6.26
CA ILE A 222 22.25 -8.53 -5.08
C ILE A 222 21.13 -7.59 -5.47
N SER A 223 20.07 -7.53 -4.66
CA SER A 223 18.94 -6.65 -4.93
C SER A 223 18.37 -6.02 -3.67
N SER A 224 18.01 -4.75 -3.77
CA SER A 224 17.14 -4.12 -2.78
C SER A 224 15.72 -4.63 -2.93
N ILE A 225 15.00 -4.75 -1.80
CA ILE A 225 13.64 -5.29 -1.76
C ILE A 225 12.65 -4.20 -1.36
N GLU A 226 11.58 -4.03 -2.13
CA GLU A 226 10.46 -3.16 -1.80
C GLU A 226 9.13 -3.94 -1.86
N PHE A 227 8.31 -3.83 -0.81
CA PHE A 227 6.96 -4.41 -0.78
C PHE A 227 5.89 -3.33 -0.79
N SER A 228 4.83 -3.55 -1.59
CA SER A 228 3.62 -2.72 -1.57
C SER A 228 2.38 -3.59 -1.72
N GLY A 229 1.87 -4.06 -0.58
CA GLY A 229 0.79 -5.06 -0.55
C GLY A 229 1.28 -6.40 -1.11
N ASP A 230 0.59 -6.89 -2.14
CA ASP A 230 0.95 -8.13 -2.84
C ASP A 230 1.99 -7.91 -3.97
N ASN A 231 2.55 -6.70 -4.07
CA ASN A 231 3.59 -6.39 -5.05
C ASN A 231 4.98 -6.48 -4.41
N LEU A 232 5.90 -7.09 -5.13
CA LEU A 232 7.33 -7.18 -4.82
C LEU A 232 8.10 -6.48 -5.94
N LYS A 233 8.95 -5.53 -5.57
CA LYS A 233 9.91 -4.90 -6.49
C LYS A 233 11.31 -5.24 -6.04
N LEU A 234 12.11 -5.74 -6.98
CA LEU A 234 13.53 -6.04 -6.82
C LEU A 234 14.32 -5.12 -7.75
N THR A 235 15.28 -4.38 -7.20
CA THR A 235 16.20 -3.54 -7.98
C THR A 235 17.58 -4.14 -7.88
N LEU A 236 18.17 -4.55 -9.01
CA LEU A 236 19.51 -5.14 -9.02
C LEU A 236 20.57 -4.08 -8.75
N GLU A 237 21.42 -4.33 -7.74
CA GLU A 237 22.59 -3.50 -7.45
C GLU A 237 23.83 -3.95 -8.23
N ASN A 238 23.88 -5.24 -8.60
CA ASN A 238 24.92 -5.82 -9.44
C ASN A 238 24.31 -6.96 -10.27
N SER A 239 24.65 -7.03 -11.55
CA SER A 239 24.16 -8.09 -12.45
C SER A 239 25.22 -9.18 -12.64
N GLN A 240 24.74 -10.41 -12.83
CA GLN A 240 25.56 -11.58 -13.22
C GLN A 240 26.35 -11.39 -14.52
N PHE A 241 26.07 -10.34 -15.31
CA PHE A 241 26.68 -10.07 -16.61
C PHE A 241 27.80 -9.01 -16.59
N GLY A 242 28.25 -8.55 -15.42
CA GLY A 242 29.55 -7.88 -15.30
C GLY A 242 29.57 -6.66 -14.39
N THR A 243 30.67 -6.53 -13.64
CA THR A 243 31.00 -5.43 -12.73
C THR A 243 31.38 -4.10 -13.42
N HIS A 244 31.22 -4.01 -14.74
CA HIS A 244 31.64 -2.87 -15.56
C HIS A 244 30.47 -2.10 -16.19
N LEU A 245 29.24 -2.58 -16.01
CA LEU A 245 28.05 -1.93 -16.56
C LEU A 245 27.37 -1.11 -15.46
N GLU A 246 27.32 0.21 -15.63
CA GLU A 246 26.50 1.09 -14.80
C GLU A 246 25.06 1.04 -15.34
N GLY A 247 24.04 1.13 -14.47
CA GLY A 247 22.65 1.11 -14.90
C GLY A 247 21.69 0.67 -13.80
N GLU A 248 20.40 0.63 -14.12
CA GLU A 248 19.35 0.13 -13.23
C GLU A 248 18.59 -1.00 -13.92
N THR A 249 18.42 -2.12 -13.21
CA THR A 249 17.50 -3.19 -13.60
C THR A 249 16.45 -3.34 -12.53
N ILE A 250 15.18 -3.18 -12.90
CA ILE A 250 14.01 -3.26 -12.02
C ILE A 250 13.17 -4.45 -12.47
N ILE A 251 12.80 -5.29 -11.52
CA ILE A 251 11.94 -6.44 -11.73
C ILE A 251 10.79 -6.38 -10.74
N GLU A 252 9.55 -6.38 -11.24
CA GLU A 252 8.35 -6.27 -10.41
C GLU A 252 7.48 -7.50 -10.56
N TYR A 253 7.05 -8.04 -9.42
CA TYR A 253 6.22 -9.22 -9.31
C TYR A 253 4.94 -8.93 -8.52
N ILE A 254 3.93 -9.75 -8.78
CA ILE A 254 2.72 -9.84 -7.96
C ILE A 254 2.60 -11.23 -7.35
N ARG A 255 2.18 -11.30 -6.09
CA ARG A 255 1.91 -12.57 -5.41
C ARG A 255 0.74 -13.29 -6.08
N LYS A 256 0.87 -14.61 -6.22
CA LYS A 256 -0.14 -15.48 -6.82
C LYS A 256 -1.23 -15.92 -5.85
#